data_AF-A0A8X8BLG3-F1
#
_entry.id   AF-A0A8X8BLG3-F1
#
_cell.length_a   1.000
_cell.length_b   1.000
_cell.length_c   1.000
_cell.angle_alpha   90.00
_cell.angle_beta   90.00
_cell.angle_gamma   90.00
#
_symmetry.space_group_name_H-M   'P 1'
#
loop_
_entity.id
_entity.type
_entity.pdbx_description
1 polymer ?
#
loop_
_entity_poly.entity_id
_entity_poly.type
_entity_poly.pdbx_seq_one_letter_code
_entity_poly.pdbx_strand_id
1 'polypeptide(L)'
;ASNSEMVDKLEGLLLQWAKQIEQVLTESEQMRKEADDIGPSAELEHWKKRMATFNSLLDEIKSPHVKKVVGVLQVAKSRTLKHWKQLDISITSAANEAKDNVKYLYTLDRFFGPLGKCTPTSMLEHIPSLINSIRMIYSISQYYNTSERMTSLFVKITNQMISTCKAYLYQGVNKIWEHDRNELLKRIQDCTQLNKEYQETFHRVKEKLRESQNERQFEFSENYIFGKFDTFCKRLEKIAYMINTIENLSDLQNVKLEGIEKICIRYQTIVTTTKSKNYDVLDLRKPEFDNDYTEFQYQIQSLYQSLQSYVDSWFEQPLTTERMLELLAKFERIAGDQLDLTEKYLMVLQRYGRDLELVRKLYQKQKDNPPTPRNIPPVAGKIMWARQLFRKIDGPMKILKHKPDILKVAEMKKIIRNYNKVAAVLLEFELLYHRGWCQAVELGRQGLNVSLLVRHHETRELFVNFDPIILRVLYEAKYLYKMGLEVPELVVSMCSHEEQIKDLHIK
;
A
#
# COMPACT_ATOMS: atom_id res chain seq x y z
N ALA A 1 -0.48 39.67 -77.96
CA ALA A 1 0.37 38.46 -77.93
C ALA A 1 1.72 38.65 -78.65
N SER A 2 2.09 39.88 -79.07
CA SER A 2 3.22 40.10 -79.97
C SER A 2 4.45 40.76 -79.31
N ASN A 3 4.51 40.83 -77.97
CA ASN A 3 5.64 41.42 -77.25
C ASN A 3 6.35 40.33 -76.41
N SER A 4 7.41 39.74 -76.97
CA SER A 4 8.18 38.63 -76.37
C SER A 4 8.72 38.98 -74.99
N GLU A 5 9.20 40.22 -74.82
CA GLU A 5 9.81 40.67 -73.56
C GLU A 5 8.79 40.74 -72.40
N MET A 6 7.52 41.03 -72.72
CA MET A 6 6.44 41.02 -71.73
C MET A 6 6.07 39.58 -71.32
N VAL A 7 6.09 38.64 -72.27
CA VAL A 7 5.84 37.22 -72.00
C VAL A 7 6.95 36.66 -71.10
N ASP A 8 8.22 36.96 -71.40
CA ASP A 8 9.37 36.50 -70.60
C ASP A 8 9.33 37.02 -69.16
N LYS A 9 8.94 38.29 -68.94
CA LYS A 9 8.76 38.86 -67.59
C LYS A 9 7.63 38.17 -66.82
N LEU A 10 6.52 37.85 -67.49
CA LEU A 10 5.40 37.13 -66.88
C LEU A 10 5.75 35.65 -66.59
N GLU A 11 6.55 35.01 -67.44
CA GLU A 11 7.08 33.66 -67.17
C GLU A 11 8.01 33.65 -65.96
N GLY A 12 8.91 34.62 -65.84
CA GLY A 12 9.80 34.75 -64.68
C GLY A 12 9.03 34.95 -63.37
N LEU A 13 7.97 35.75 -63.41
CA LEU A 13 7.10 36.00 -62.26
C LEU A 13 6.27 34.75 -61.88
N LEU A 14 5.76 34.01 -62.87
CA LEU A 14 5.08 32.73 -62.65
C LEU A 14 6.02 31.68 -62.02
N LEU A 15 7.29 31.64 -62.45
CA LEU A 15 8.31 30.75 -61.88
C LEU A 15 8.67 31.10 -60.44
N GLN A 16 8.69 32.39 -60.08
CA GLN A 16 8.89 32.81 -58.69
C GLN A 16 7.74 32.34 -57.79
N TRP A 17 6.49 32.51 -58.24
CA TRP A 17 5.32 32.00 -57.52
C TRP A 17 5.32 30.47 -57.43
N ALA A 18 5.67 29.78 -58.52
CA ALA A 18 5.80 28.33 -58.54
C ALA A 18 6.81 27.85 -57.48
N LYS A 19 7.98 28.49 -57.40
CA LYS A 19 9.01 28.16 -56.40
C LYS A 19 8.54 28.40 -54.96
N GLN A 20 7.78 29.48 -54.72
CA GLN A 20 7.21 29.75 -53.38
C GLN A 20 6.18 28.69 -52.99
N ILE A 21 5.32 28.29 -53.93
CA ILE A 21 4.33 27.23 -53.72
C ILE A 21 5.02 25.89 -53.44
N GLU A 22 6.05 25.54 -54.22
CA GLU A 22 6.85 24.33 -54.01
C GLU A 22 7.53 24.32 -52.64
N GLN A 23 8.06 25.46 -52.21
CA GLN A 23 8.64 25.60 -50.88
C GLN A 23 7.59 25.32 -49.80
N VAL A 24 6.40 25.93 -49.89
CA VAL A 24 5.32 25.68 -48.92
C VAL A 24 4.89 24.21 -48.93
N LEU A 25 4.74 23.60 -50.11
CA LEU A 25 4.40 22.16 -50.22
C LEU A 25 5.48 21.30 -49.57
N THR A 26 6.76 21.58 -49.83
CA THR A 26 7.89 20.81 -49.29
C THR A 26 8.01 20.96 -47.77
N GLU A 27 7.91 22.19 -47.24
CA GLU A 27 7.89 22.46 -45.80
C GLU A 27 6.71 21.75 -45.11
N SER A 28 5.60 21.62 -45.83
CA SER A 28 4.41 20.95 -45.34
C SER A 28 4.54 19.42 -45.31
N GLU A 29 5.34 18.83 -46.20
CA GLU A 29 5.57 17.38 -46.29
C GLU A 29 6.71 16.89 -45.38
N GLN A 30 7.52 17.80 -44.84
CA GLN A 30 8.60 17.44 -43.92
C GLN A 30 8.06 16.74 -42.66
N MET A 31 8.66 15.58 -42.36
CA MET A 31 8.48 14.86 -41.10
C MET A 31 8.74 15.80 -39.92
N ARG A 32 7.72 16.02 -39.08
CA ARG A 32 7.89 16.88 -37.91
C ARG A 32 8.75 16.20 -36.85
N LYS A 33 9.75 16.92 -36.35
CA LYS A 33 10.35 16.65 -35.04
C LYS A 33 9.47 17.30 -33.98
N GLU A 34 8.50 16.56 -33.50
CA GLU A 34 7.64 16.96 -32.39
C GLU A 34 8.29 16.58 -31.05
N ALA A 35 8.06 17.39 -30.01
CA ALA A 35 8.49 17.03 -28.66
C ALA A 35 7.65 15.85 -28.14
N ASP A 36 8.26 14.95 -27.38
CA ASP A 36 7.61 13.71 -26.92
C ASP A 36 6.42 13.93 -25.96
N ASP A 37 6.16 15.15 -25.50
CA ASP A 37 5.11 15.52 -24.55
C ASP A 37 3.92 16.25 -25.20
N ILE A 38 3.93 16.34 -26.53
CA ILE A 38 2.84 16.97 -27.27
C ILE A 38 1.55 16.13 -27.17
N GLY A 39 0.47 16.78 -26.74
CA GLY A 39 -0.87 16.19 -26.64
C GLY A 39 -1.65 16.20 -27.97
N PRO A 40 -2.82 15.55 -28.00
CA PRO A 40 -3.58 15.35 -29.24
C PRO A 40 -4.21 16.65 -29.79
N SER A 41 -4.47 17.65 -28.96
CA SER A 41 -4.97 18.97 -29.41
C SER A 41 -4.01 19.66 -30.37
N ALA A 42 -2.71 19.44 -30.23
CA ALA A 42 -1.71 20.02 -31.13
C ALA A 42 -1.79 19.44 -32.55
N GLU A 43 -2.21 18.19 -32.70
CA GLU A 43 -2.45 17.59 -34.02
C GLU A 43 -3.61 18.30 -34.72
N LEU A 44 -4.71 18.56 -34.01
CA LEU A 44 -5.84 19.31 -34.56
C LEU A 44 -5.45 20.75 -34.93
N GLU A 45 -4.74 21.45 -34.06
CA GLU A 45 -4.29 22.83 -34.32
C GLU A 45 -3.33 22.91 -35.51
N HIS A 46 -2.44 21.91 -35.66
CA HIS A 46 -1.61 21.82 -36.85
C HIS A 46 -2.44 21.72 -38.13
N TRP A 47 -3.42 20.80 -38.17
CA TRP A 47 -4.24 20.60 -39.38
C TRP A 47 -5.11 21.82 -39.67
N LYS A 48 -5.60 22.53 -38.64
CA LYS A 48 -6.29 23.83 -38.80
C LYS A 48 -5.37 24.88 -39.43
N LYS A 49 -4.14 25.02 -38.93
CA LYS A 49 -3.16 25.97 -39.49
C LYS A 49 -2.85 25.63 -40.95
N ARG A 50 -2.62 24.35 -41.25
CA ARG A 50 -2.36 23.87 -42.61
C ARG A 50 -3.55 24.15 -43.55
N MET A 51 -4.78 23.91 -43.09
CA MET A 51 -6.00 24.22 -43.85
C MET A 51 -6.10 25.72 -44.14
N ALA A 52 -5.83 26.57 -43.15
CA ALA A 52 -5.84 28.02 -43.31
C ALA A 52 -4.80 28.49 -44.35
N THR A 53 -3.56 27.97 -44.28
CA THR A 53 -2.49 28.29 -45.23
C THR A 53 -2.87 27.89 -46.66
N PHE A 54 -3.31 26.66 -46.89
CA PHE A 54 -3.65 26.21 -48.25
C PHE A 54 -4.92 26.85 -48.80
N ASN A 55 -5.91 27.17 -47.97
CA ASN A 55 -7.08 27.93 -48.42
C ASN A 55 -6.69 29.35 -48.84
N SER A 56 -5.83 30.02 -48.08
CA SER A 56 -5.30 31.34 -48.46
C SER A 56 -4.56 31.28 -49.80
N LEU A 57 -3.71 30.27 -50.00
CA LEU A 57 -3.00 30.07 -51.27
C LEU A 57 -3.97 29.79 -52.44
N LEU A 58 -5.00 28.98 -52.23
CA LEU A 58 -6.03 28.73 -53.25
C LEU A 58 -6.78 30.00 -53.62
N ASP A 59 -7.08 30.87 -52.66
CA ASP A 59 -7.76 32.14 -52.90
C ASP A 59 -6.85 33.11 -53.68
N GLU A 60 -5.57 33.17 -53.35
CA GLU A 60 -4.57 33.96 -54.08
C GLU A 60 -4.39 33.49 -55.54
N ILE A 61 -4.31 32.17 -55.77
CA ILE A 61 -4.20 31.60 -57.12
C ILE A 61 -5.47 31.89 -57.95
N LYS A 62 -6.63 31.88 -57.30
CA LYS A 62 -7.91 32.23 -57.94
C LYS A 62 -8.11 33.73 -58.14
N SER A 63 -7.20 34.56 -57.63
CA SER A 63 -7.33 36.01 -57.73
C SER A 63 -7.38 36.49 -59.19
N PRO A 64 -8.06 37.61 -59.47
CA PRO A 64 -8.19 38.13 -60.83
C PRO A 64 -6.83 38.47 -61.46
N HIS A 65 -5.83 38.82 -60.65
CA HIS A 65 -4.50 39.21 -61.11
C HIS A 65 -3.72 37.99 -61.62
N VAL A 66 -3.67 36.91 -60.84
CA VAL A 66 -3.01 35.64 -61.23
C VAL A 66 -3.69 35.03 -62.45
N LYS A 67 -5.03 35.04 -62.51
CA LYS A 67 -5.79 34.56 -63.69
C LYS A 67 -5.48 35.32 -64.96
N LYS A 68 -5.28 36.65 -64.90
CA LYS A 68 -4.88 37.46 -66.06
C LYS A 68 -3.49 37.07 -66.56
N VAL A 69 -2.52 36.90 -65.65
CA VAL A 69 -1.15 36.47 -65.98
C VAL A 69 -1.16 35.08 -66.65
N VAL A 70 -1.83 34.11 -66.04
CA VAL A 70 -1.98 32.75 -66.58
C VAL A 70 -2.69 32.78 -67.94
N GLY A 71 -3.74 33.61 -68.09
CA GLY A 71 -4.48 33.76 -69.34
C GLY A 71 -3.62 34.30 -70.50
N VAL A 72 -2.78 35.31 -70.24
CA VAL A 72 -1.83 35.84 -71.25
C VAL A 72 -0.80 34.78 -71.65
N LEU A 73 -0.23 34.08 -70.67
CA LEU A 73 0.73 33.00 -70.92
C LEU A 73 0.10 31.84 -71.69
N GLN A 74 -1.21 31.62 -71.54
CA GLN A 74 -1.94 30.55 -72.23
C GLN A 74 -2.17 30.87 -73.70
N VAL A 75 -2.45 32.14 -74.02
CA VAL A 75 -2.47 32.62 -75.42
C VAL A 75 -1.07 32.55 -76.04
N ALA A 76 -0.03 32.82 -75.26
CA ALA A 76 1.38 32.74 -75.69
C ALA A 76 1.92 31.29 -75.79
N LYS A 77 1.15 30.27 -75.40
CA LYS A 77 1.55 28.85 -75.39
C LYS A 77 2.86 28.58 -74.62
N SER A 78 3.04 29.26 -73.48
CA SER A 78 4.22 29.07 -72.63
C SER A 78 4.38 27.64 -72.12
N ARG A 79 5.63 27.17 -72.02
CA ARG A 79 5.98 25.85 -71.47
C ARG A 79 5.82 25.80 -69.94
N THR A 80 5.95 26.94 -69.24
CA THR A 80 5.85 27.04 -67.77
C THR A 80 4.44 26.73 -67.25
N LEU A 81 3.41 26.86 -68.08
CA LEU A 81 2.02 26.55 -67.73
C LEU A 81 1.78 25.08 -67.39
N LYS A 82 2.56 24.15 -67.94
CA LYS A 82 2.44 22.73 -67.58
C LYS A 82 2.79 22.52 -66.10
N HIS A 83 3.88 23.15 -65.67
CA HIS A 83 4.34 23.09 -64.29
C HIS A 83 3.38 23.81 -63.34
N TRP A 84 2.90 25.00 -63.70
CA TRP A 84 1.89 25.72 -62.91
C TRP A 84 0.60 24.93 -62.71
N LYS A 85 0.10 24.25 -63.76
CA LYS A 85 -1.08 23.39 -63.66
C LYS A 85 -0.87 22.20 -62.72
N GLN A 86 0.33 21.61 -62.71
CA GLN A 86 0.67 20.55 -61.77
C GLN A 86 0.64 21.07 -60.33
N LEU A 87 1.23 22.25 -60.08
CA LEU A 87 1.20 22.87 -58.76
C LEU A 87 -0.22 23.24 -58.29
N ASP A 88 -1.05 23.78 -59.17
CA ASP A 88 -2.46 24.10 -58.87
C ASP A 88 -3.26 22.84 -58.47
N ILE A 89 -3.03 21.71 -59.15
CA ILE A 89 -3.61 20.41 -58.78
C ILE A 89 -3.08 19.94 -57.43
N SER A 90 -1.76 20.01 -57.19
CA SER A 90 -1.13 19.60 -55.93
C SER A 90 -1.64 20.41 -54.74
N ILE A 91 -1.77 21.73 -54.88
CA ILE A 91 -2.32 22.60 -53.83
C ILE A 91 -3.78 22.28 -53.56
N THR A 92 -4.59 22.10 -54.62
CA THR A 92 -6.00 21.75 -54.47
C THR A 92 -6.16 20.40 -53.75
N SER A 93 -5.30 19.43 -54.05
CA SER A 93 -5.24 18.15 -53.34
C SER A 93 -4.86 18.31 -51.86
N ALA A 94 -3.79 19.08 -51.58
CA ALA A 94 -3.32 19.33 -50.20
C ALA A 94 -4.34 20.10 -49.35
N ALA A 95 -5.09 21.03 -49.96
CA ALA A 95 -6.16 21.76 -49.30
C ALA A 95 -7.35 20.85 -48.98
N ASN A 96 -7.76 19.98 -49.92
CA ASN A 96 -8.83 19.00 -49.69
C ASN A 96 -8.45 18.00 -48.60
N GLU A 97 -7.21 17.51 -48.61
CA GLU A 97 -6.68 16.66 -47.54
C GLU A 97 -6.74 17.38 -46.18
N ALA A 98 -6.22 18.60 -46.09
CA ALA A 98 -6.21 19.35 -44.84
C ALA A 98 -7.63 19.58 -44.31
N LYS A 99 -8.58 19.89 -45.20
CA LYS A 99 -9.99 20.09 -44.86
C LYS A 99 -10.65 18.80 -44.35
N ASP A 100 -10.42 17.66 -44.99
CA ASP A 100 -10.96 16.37 -44.57
C ASP A 100 -10.37 15.93 -43.22
N ASN A 101 -9.05 16.06 -43.04
CA ASN A 101 -8.38 15.74 -41.79
C ASN A 101 -8.86 16.61 -40.62
N VAL A 102 -9.02 17.92 -40.83
CA VAL A 102 -9.62 18.82 -39.82
C VAL A 102 -11.02 18.36 -39.47
N LYS A 103 -11.87 18.03 -40.45
CA LYS A 103 -13.25 17.58 -40.21
C LYS A 103 -13.29 16.36 -39.28
N TYR A 104 -12.46 15.34 -39.54
CA TYR A 104 -12.44 14.13 -38.71
C TYR A 104 -11.81 14.37 -37.34
N LEU A 105 -10.65 15.04 -37.27
CA LEU A 105 -9.99 15.33 -35.99
C LEU A 105 -10.85 16.23 -35.09
N TYR A 106 -11.65 17.14 -35.66
CA TYR A 106 -12.58 17.97 -34.91
C TYR A 106 -13.65 17.15 -34.17
N THR A 107 -14.02 15.97 -34.69
CA THR A 107 -14.95 15.06 -33.99
C THR A 107 -14.36 14.48 -32.69
N LEU A 108 -13.02 14.49 -32.56
CA LEU A 108 -12.29 14.05 -31.38
C LEU A 108 -12.03 15.18 -30.37
N ASP A 109 -12.18 16.44 -30.77
CA ASP A 109 -11.86 17.62 -29.94
C ASP A 109 -12.61 17.62 -28.59
N ARG A 110 -13.86 17.13 -28.62
CA ARG A 110 -14.68 16.93 -27.41
C ARG A 110 -14.07 16.00 -26.37
N PHE A 111 -13.14 15.11 -26.75
CA PHE A 111 -12.43 14.22 -25.84
C PHE A 111 -11.12 14.84 -25.36
N PHE A 112 -10.46 15.68 -26.16
CA PHE A 112 -9.15 16.25 -25.84
C PHE A 112 -9.20 17.21 -24.64
N GLY A 113 -10.26 18.01 -24.53
CA GLY A 113 -10.47 18.89 -23.37
C GLY A 113 -10.59 18.11 -22.05
N PRO A 114 -11.56 17.18 -21.92
CA PRO A 114 -11.69 16.30 -20.75
C PRO A 114 -10.43 15.49 -20.45
N LEU A 115 -9.74 14.94 -21.47
CA LEU A 115 -8.51 14.17 -21.28
C LEU A 115 -7.44 14.94 -20.49
N GLY A 116 -7.38 16.28 -20.62
CA GLY A 116 -6.42 17.11 -19.89
C GLY A 116 -6.88 17.61 -18.51
N LYS A 117 -8.17 17.51 -18.19
CA LYS A 117 -8.75 18.09 -16.95
C LYS A 117 -9.38 17.07 -16.01
N CYS A 118 -9.73 15.89 -16.51
CA CYS A 118 -10.35 14.84 -15.72
C CYS A 118 -9.32 14.11 -14.83
N THR A 119 -9.80 13.46 -13.78
CA THR A 119 -9.00 12.49 -13.03
C THR A 119 -8.83 11.20 -13.85
N PRO A 120 -7.80 10.38 -13.57
CA PRO A 120 -7.65 9.06 -14.20
C PRO A 120 -8.90 8.18 -14.06
N THR A 121 -9.59 8.25 -12.92
CA THR A 121 -10.83 7.50 -12.67
C THR A 121 -11.98 7.92 -13.57
N SER A 122 -12.24 9.23 -13.71
CA SER A 122 -13.29 9.73 -14.62
C SER A 122 -12.93 9.51 -16.09
N MET A 123 -11.64 9.47 -16.42
CA MET A 123 -11.17 9.21 -17.78
C MET A 123 -11.52 7.81 -18.29
N LEU A 124 -11.62 6.82 -17.39
CA LEU A 124 -12.00 5.44 -17.73
C LEU A 124 -13.31 5.37 -18.50
N GLU A 125 -14.31 6.18 -18.12
CA GLU A 125 -15.63 6.20 -18.74
C GLU A 125 -15.59 6.67 -20.20
N HIS A 126 -14.59 7.48 -20.57
CA HIS A 126 -14.48 8.08 -21.89
C HIS A 126 -13.61 7.27 -22.87
N ILE A 127 -12.74 6.38 -22.36
CA ILE A 127 -11.82 5.57 -23.18
C ILE A 127 -12.55 4.74 -24.25
N PRO A 128 -13.63 3.99 -23.93
CA PRO A 128 -14.35 3.22 -24.93
C PRO A 128 -14.89 4.07 -26.09
N SER A 129 -15.47 5.23 -25.77
CA SER A 129 -15.99 6.15 -26.79
C SER A 129 -14.89 6.77 -27.64
N LEU A 130 -13.73 7.09 -27.04
CA LEU A 130 -12.57 7.63 -27.73
C LEU A 130 -12.01 6.63 -28.74
N ILE A 131 -11.71 5.40 -28.32
CA ILE A 131 -11.12 4.39 -29.21
C ILE A 131 -12.07 4.03 -30.34
N ASN A 132 -13.38 3.91 -30.07
CA ASN A 132 -14.37 3.69 -31.13
C ASN A 132 -14.46 4.86 -32.11
N SER A 133 -14.31 6.10 -31.65
CA SER A 133 -14.28 7.28 -32.54
C SER A 133 -13.05 7.26 -33.44
N ILE A 134 -11.88 6.88 -32.92
CA ILE A 134 -10.65 6.73 -33.70
C ILE A 134 -10.80 5.60 -34.74
N ARG A 135 -11.41 4.47 -34.36
CA ARG A 135 -11.76 3.39 -35.29
C ARG A 135 -12.63 3.88 -36.45
N MET A 136 -13.67 4.67 -36.17
CA MET A 136 -14.53 5.23 -37.20
C MET A 136 -13.75 6.15 -38.17
N ILE A 137 -12.82 6.96 -37.66
CA ILE A 137 -11.98 7.82 -38.49
C ILE A 137 -11.06 6.97 -39.38
N TYR A 138 -10.46 5.91 -38.85
CA TYR A 138 -9.59 5.01 -39.63
C TYR A 138 -10.34 4.29 -40.76
N SER A 139 -11.60 3.95 -40.54
CA SER A 139 -12.43 3.26 -41.53
C SER A 139 -12.96 4.20 -42.62
N ILE A 140 -13.38 5.43 -42.25
CA ILE A 140 -14.12 6.32 -43.14
C ILE A 140 -13.24 7.42 -43.77
N SER A 141 -12.21 7.89 -43.08
CA SER A 141 -11.39 9.00 -43.59
C SER A 141 -10.69 8.60 -44.89
N GLN A 142 -10.68 9.52 -45.85
CA GLN A 142 -9.99 9.29 -47.11
C GLN A 142 -8.48 9.52 -46.99
N TYR A 143 -8.09 10.51 -46.18
CA TYR A 143 -6.70 10.96 -46.06
C TYR A 143 -6.08 10.67 -44.69
N TYR A 144 -6.85 10.62 -43.59
CA TYR A 144 -6.35 10.35 -42.22
C TYR A 144 -6.46 8.86 -41.84
N ASN A 145 -6.25 7.96 -42.80
CA ASN A 145 -6.49 6.52 -42.63
C ASN A 145 -5.22 5.68 -42.75
N THR A 146 -4.05 6.30 -42.57
CA THR A 146 -2.76 5.61 -42.62
C THR A 146 -2.35 5.15 -41.22
N SER A 147 -1.64 4.02 -41.16
CA SER A 147 -1.14 3.45 -39.89
C SER A 147 -0.21 4.41 -39.15
N GLU A 148 0.58 5.20 -39.87
CA GLU A 148 1.49 6.20 -39.28
C GLU A 148 0.74 7.32 -38.57
N ARG A 149 -0.30 7.89 -39.20
CA ARG A 149 -1.12 8.97 -38.63
C ARG A 149 -1.89 8.48 -37.40
N MET A 150 -2.45 7.27 -37.48
CA MET A 150 -3.13 6.63 -36.36
C MET A 150 -2.18 6.37 -35.19
N THR A 151 -1.01 5.80 -35.46
CA THR A 151 0.01 5.55 -34.43
C THR A 151 0.44 6.86 -33.77
N SER A 152 0.71 7.91 -34.56
CA SER A 152 1.06 9.24 -34.04
C SER A 152 -0.04 9.81 -33.14
N LEU A 153 -1.31 9.73 -33.55
CA LEU A 153 -2.45 10.19 -32.76
C LEU A 153 -2.56 9.42 -31.43
N PHE A 154 -2.45 8.09 -31.46
CA PHE A 154 -2.46 7.26 -30.25
C PHE A 154 -1.31 7.60 -29.30
N VAL A 155 -0.09 7.82 -29.82
CA VAL A 155 1.06 8.26 -29.01
C VAL A 155 0.77 9.59 -28.32
N LYS A 156 0.18 10.57 -29.03
CA LYS A 156 -0.20 11.87 -28.44
C LYS A 156 -1.26 11.73 -27.36
N ILE A 157 -2.25 10.86 -27.57
CA ILE A 157 -3.26 10.53 -26.56
C ILE A 157 -2.60 9.91 -25.32
N THR A 158 -1.72 8.93 -25.51
CA THR A 158 -0.96 8.31 -24.41
C THR A 158 -0.14 9.35 -23.64
N ASN A 159 0.54 10.26 -24.34
CA ASN A 159 1.28 11.35 -23.71
C ASN A 159 0.40 12.25 -22.85
N GLN A 160 -0.79 12.59 -23.35
CA GLN A 160 -1.75 13.39 -22.59
C GLN A 160 -2.26 12.64 -21.35
N MET A 161 -2.54 11.33 -21.46
CA MET A 161 -2.94 10.49 -20.32
C MET A 161 -1.85 10.47 -19.24
N ILE A 162 -0.58 10.29 -19.63
CA ILE A 162 0.55 10.34 -18.68
C ILE A 162 0.64 11.70 -18.01
N SER A 163 0.52 12.80 -18.76
CA SER A 163 0.53 14.15 -18.20
C SER A 163 -0.60 14.38 -17.19
N THR A 164 -1.80 13.87 -17.48
CA THR A 164 -2.94 13.94 -16.56
C THR A 164 -2.72 13.09 -15.30
N CYS A 165 -2.15 11.88 -15.44
CA CYS A 165 -1.74 11.05 -14.29
C CYS A 165 -0.70 11.77 -13.42
N LYS A 166 0.31 12.41 -14.02
CA LYS A 166 1.31 13.20 -13.29
C LYS A 166 0.67 14.36 -12.52
N ALA A 167 -0.23 15.11 -13.17
CA ALA A 167 -0.94 16.21 -12.53
C ALA A 167 -1.80 15.72 -11.34
N TYR A 168 -2.47 14.57 -11.49
CA TYR A 168 -3.24 13.93 -10.42
C TYR A 168 -2.36 13.47 -9.24
N LEU A 169 -1.18 12.90 -9.51
CA LEU A 169 -0.23 12.49 -8.48
C LEU A 169 0.40 13.66 -7.72
N TYR A 170 0.50 14.85 -8.34
CA TYR A 170 0.97 16.09 -7.70
C TYR A 170 -0.16 16.95 -7.14
N GLN A 171 -1.42 16.54 -7.27
CA GLN A 171 -2.54 17.39 -6.88
C GLN A 171 -2.54 17.60 -5.36
N GLY A 172 -2.26 18.84 -4.95
CA GLY A 172 -2.24 19.29 -3.56
C GLY A 172 -0.88 19.21 -2.86
N VAL A 173 0.19 18.81 -3.56
CA VAL A 173 1.55 18.67 -2.99
C VAL A 173 2.62 19.14 -3.97
N ASN A 174 3.79 19.54 -3.46
CA ASN A 174 4.94 19.85 -4.30
C ASN A 174 5.80 18.61 -4.58
N LYS A 175 5.83 17.66 -3.64
CA LYS A 175 6.52 16.38 -3.79
C LYS A 175 5.54 15.25 -3.50
N ILE A 176 5.58 14.20 -4.32
CA ILE A 176 4.72 13.01 -4.13
C ILE A 176 4.87 12.36 -2.74
N TRP A 177 6.04 12.53 -2.10
CA TRP A 177 6.35 12.01 -0.76
C TRP A 177 5.64 12.73 0.40
N GLU A 178 4.94 13.83 0.12
CA GLU A 178 4.16 14.62 1.09
C GLU A 178 2.74 14.04 1.27
N HIS A 179 2.27 13.21 0.34
CA HIS A 179 1.00 12.50 0.48
C HIS A 179 1.06 11.45 1.60
N ASP A 180 -0.10 11.19 2.21
CA ASP A 180 -0.29 9.99 3.05
C ASP A 180 -0.08 8.72 2.23
N ARG A 181 0.42 7.67 2.89
CA ARG A 181 0.67 6.35 2.28
C ARG A 181 -0.53 5.84 1.50
N ASN A 182 -1.71 5.84 2.13
CA ASN A 182 -2.89 5.20 1.55
C ASN A 182 -3.40 6.01 0.36
N GLU A 183 -3.34 7.33 0.45
CA GLU A 183 -3.73 8.24 -0.63
C GLU A 183 -2.79 8.09 -1.84
N LEU A 184 -1.46 8.10 -1.63
CA LEU A 184 -0.51 7.95 -2.73
C LEU A 184 -0.64 6.58 -3.42
N LEU A 185 -0.77 5.50 -2.65
CA LEU A 185 -0.94 4.15 -3.20
C LEU A 185 -2.24 4.03 -4.00
N LYS A 186 -3.34 4.62 -3.51
CA LYS A 186 -4.61 4.67 -4.24
C LYS A 186 -4.46 5.43 -5.56
N ARG A 187 -3.82 6.60 -5.55
CA ARG A 187 -3.61 7.38 -6.78
C ARG A 187 -2.73 6.65 -7.79
N ILE A 188 -1.70 5.95 -7.32
CA ILE A 188 -0.87 5.09 -8.18
C ILE A 188 -1.73 3.98 -8.80
N GLN A 189 -2.56 3.31 -7.99
CA GLN A 189 -3.45 2.26 -8.46
C GLN A 189 -4.44 2.78 -9.52
N ASP A 190 -5.04 3.96 -9.32
CA ASP A 190 -5.93 4.60 -10.29
C ASP A 190 -5.20 4.84 -11.64
N CYS A 191 -3.95 5.32 -11.60
CA CYS A 191 -3.14 5.54 -12.80
C CYS A 191 -2.79 4.23 -13.53
N THR A 192 -2.44 3.18 -12.80
CA THR A 192 -2.13 1.87 -13.38
C THR A 192 -3.37 1.21 -13.98
N GLN A 193 -4.53 1.37 -13.32
CA GLN A 193 -5.81 0.89 -13.82
C GLN A 193 -6.22 1.61 -15.11
N LEU A 194 -5.94 2.91 -15.24
CA LEU A 194 -6.16 3.66 -16.48
C LEU A 194 -5.39 3.05 -17.66
N ASN A 195 -4.10 2.75 -17.49
CA ASN A 195 -3.30 2.12 -18.54
C ASN A 195 -3.86 0.74 -18.92
N LYS A 196 -4.24 -0.06 -17.91
CA LYS A 196 -4.81 -1.39 -18.13
C LYS A 196 -6.12 -1.33 -18.94
N GLU A 197 -7.08 -0.50 -18.54
CA GLU A 197 -8.37 -0.36 -19.26
C GLU A 197 -8.17 0.21 -20.67
N TYR A 198 -7.20 1.12 -20.85
CA TYR A 198 -6.84 1.67 -22.15
C TYR A 198 -6.38 0.58 -23.12
N GLN A 199 -5.46 -0.29 -22.69
CA GLN A 199 -4.98 -1.43 -23.46
C GLN A 199 -6.09 -2.47 -23.71
N GLU A 200 -6.82 -2.86 -22.67
CA GLU A 200 -7.92 -3.83 -22.79
C GLU A 200 -8.99 -3.34 -23.77
N THR A 201 -9.34 -2.06 -23.74
CA THR A 201 -10.30 -1.48 -24.70
C THR A 201 -9.75 -1.46 -26.11
N PHE A 202 -8.47 -1.12 -26.30
CA PHE A 202 -7.82 -1.19 -27.61
C PHE A 202 -7.84 -2.62 -28.17
N HIS A 203 -7.46 -3.62 -27.38
CA HIS A 203 -7.49 -5.02 -27.79
C HIS A 203 -8.91 -5.51 -28.09
N ARG A 204 -9.92 -5.14 -27.28
CA ARG A 204 -11.34 -5.45 -27.56
C ARG A 204 -11.79 -4.88 -28.90
N VAL A 205 -11.37 -3.67 -29.25
CA VAL A 205 -11.70 -3.05 -30.54
C VAL A 205 -10.97 -3.74 -31.69
N LYS A 206 -9.70 -4.10 -31.50
CA LYS A 206 -8.90 -4.84 -32.48
C LYS A 206 -9.47 -6.23 -32.78
N GLU A 207 -9.92 -6.98 -31.77
CA GLU A 207 -10.58 -8.27 -32.00
C GLU A 207 -11.92 -8.13 -32.75
N LYS A 208 -12.74 -7.13 -32.43
CA LYS A 208 -13.98 -6.85 -33.19
C LYS A 208 -13.73 -6.54 -34.67
N LEU A 209 -12.63 -5.84 -34.97
CA LEU A 209 -12.21 -5.59 -36.35
C LEU A 209 -11.80 -6.89 -37.06
N ARG A 210 -11.12 -7.79 -36.34
CA ARG A 210 -10.69 -9.10 -36.88
C ARG A 210 -11.85 -9.99 -37.27
N GLU A 211 -12.97 -9.93 -36.53
CA GLU A 211 -14.21 -10.64 -36.85
C GLU A 211 -14.90 -10.05 -38.10
N SER A 212 -14.65 -8.78 -38.43
CA SER A 212 -15.27 -8.07 -39.54
C SER A 212 -14.37 -8.09 -40.78
N GLN A 213 -14.54 -9.09 -41.66
CA GLN A 213 -13.70 -9.30 -42.85
C GLN A 213 -13.64 -8.11 -43.84
N ASN A 214 -14.63 -7.20 -43.81
CA ASN A 214 -14.73 -6.06 -44.71
C ASN A 214 -14.14 -4.75 -44.14
N GLU A 215 -13.67 -4.73 -42.88
CA GLU A 215 -13.09 -3.54 -42.26
C GLU A 215 -11.55 -3.59 -42.23
N ARG A 216 -10.92 -2.41 -42.30
CA ARG A 216 -9.46 -2.29 -42.21
C ARG A 216 -8.98 -2.71 -40.82
N GLN A 217 -7.97 -3.56 -40.78
CA GLN A 217 -7.42 -4.10 -39.54
C GLN A 217 -6.49 -3.09 -38.85
N PHE A 218 -6.45 -3.15 -37.51
CA PHE A 218 -5.52 -2.38 -36.68
C PHE A 218 -4.15 -3.05 -36.66
N GLU A 219 -3.36 -2.82 -37.71
CA GLU A 219 -1.97 -3.26 -37.82
C GLU A 219 -1.01 -2.17 -37.32
N PHE A 220 -1.19 -1.76 -36.07
CA PHE A 220 -0.32 -0.77 -35.42
C PHE A 220 0.62 -1.47 -34.43
N SER A 221 1.83 -0.93 -34.27
CA SER A 221 2.78 -1.44 -33.29
C SER A 221 2.43 -0.91 -31.89
N GLU A 222 1.89 -1.81 -31.07
CA GLU A 222 1.45 -1.55 -29.69
C GLU A 222 2.59 -1.03 -28.81
N ASN A 223 3.82 -1.47 -29.07
CA ASN A 223 5.00 -1.02 -28.33
C ASN A 223 5.23 0.49 -28.45
N TYR A 224 4.95 1.11 -29.59
CA TYR A 224 5.06 2.56 -29.74
C TYR A 224 3.93 3.30 -29.02
N ILE A 225 2.73 2.72 -28.98
CA ILE A 225 1.54 3.36 -28.40
C ILE A 225 1.57 3.29 -26.87
N PHE A 226 1.86 2.11 -26.30
CA PHE A 226 1.72 1.83 -24.87
C PHE A 226 3.05 1.82 -24.13
N GLY A 227 4.19 1.54 -24.80
CA GLY A 227 5.46 1.29 -24.12
C GLY A 227 5.91 2.43 -23.19
N LYS A 228 5.62 3.69 -23.53
CA LYS A 228 5.89 4.83 -22.64
C LYS A 228 5.01 4.83 -21.39
N PHE A 229 3.73 4.48 -21.52
CA PHE A 229 2.80 4.38 -20.38
C PHE A 229 3.12 3.15 -19.51
N ASP A 230 3.52 2.04 -20.11
CA ASP A 230 3.99 0.86 -19.36
C ASP A 230 5.24 1.17 -18.55
N THR A 231 6.18 1.90 -19.14
CA THR A 231 7.38 2.37 -18.43
C THR A 231 7.03 3.32 -17.29
N PHE A 232 6.04 4.20 -17.49
CA PHE A 232 5.49 5.04 -16.42
C PHE A 232 4.89 4.20 -15.29
N CYS A 233 4.04 3.21 -15.60
CA CYS A 233 3.43 2.34 -14.59
C CYS A 233 4.49 1.55 -13.79
N LYS A 234 5.51 0.98 -14.46
CA LYS A 234 6.64 0.33 -13.79
C LYS A 234 7.38 1.27 -12.84
N ARG A 235 7.50 2.55 -13.19
CA ARG A 235 8.09 3.57 -12.30
C ARG A 235 7.19 3.85 -11.09
N LEU A 236 5.87 3.91 -11.28
CA LEU A 236 4.92 4.04 -10.18
C LEU A 236 4.95 2.84 -9.23
N GLU A 237 5.11 1.62 -9.75
CA GLU A 237 5.28 0.40 -8.92
C GLU A 237 6.53 0.48 -8.03
N LYS A 238 7.65 0.95 -8.58
CA LYS A 238 8.88 1.21 -7.79
C LYS A 238 8.63 2.23 -6.69
N ILE A 239 7.93 3.33 -6.98
CA ILE A 239 7.57 4.35 -5.99
C ILE A 239 6.64 3.77 -4.91
N ALA A 240 5.65 2.97 -5.31
CA ALA A 240 4.74 2.29 -4.40
C ALA A 240 5.49 1.36 -3.43
N TYR A 241 6.47 0.61 -3.94
CA TYR A 241 7.36 -0.21 -3.11
C TYR A 241 8.15 0.65 -2.11
N MET A 242 8.72 1.77 -2.55
CA MET A 242 9.50 2.67 -1.69
C MET A 242 8.66 3.25 -0.55
N ILE A 243 7.48 3.81 -0.85
CA ILE A 243 6.62 4.40 0.20
C ILE A 243 6.12 3.33 1.19
N ASN A 244 5.76 2.14 0.69
CA ASN A 244 5.35 1.01 1.53
C ASN A 244 6.46 0.59 2.50
N THR A 245 7.70 0.55 2.00
CA THR A 245 8.88 0.19 2.79
C THR A 245 9.22 1.26 3.83
N ILE A 246 9.20 2.54 3.44
CA ILE A 246 9.45 3.66 4.35
C ILE A 246 8.44 3.64 5.49
N GLU A 247 7.16 3.47 5.20
CA GLU A 247 6.09 3.49 6.19
C GLU A 247 6.08 2.26 7.10
N ASN A 248 6.37 1.07 6.58
CA ASN A 248 6.49 -0.13 7.42
C ASN A 248 7.63 -0.01 8.45
N LEU A 249 8.74 0.61 8.05
CA LEU A 249 9.89 0.86 8.92
C LEU A 249 9.74 2.12 9.80
N SER A 250 8.65 2.88 9.68
CA SER A 250 8.44 4.11 10.46
C SER A 250 8.36 3.83 11.96
N ASP A 251 7.76 2.69 12.35
CA ASP A 251 7.64 2.22 13.72
C ASP A 251 9.01 2.00 14.39
N LEU A 252 10.09 1.84 13.62
CA LEU A 252 11.45 1.72 14.12
C LEU A 252 11.85 2.93 14.99
N GLN A 253 11.36 4.12 14.66
CA GLN A 253 11.65 5.34 15.43
C GLN A 253 11.01 5.33 16.82
N ASN A 254 9.95 4.54 17.01
CA ASN A 254 9.24 4.42 18.29
C ASN A 254 9.87 3.35 19.21
N VAL A 255 10.85 2.59 18.71
CA VAL A 255 11.50 1.51 19.48
C VAL A 255 12.51 2.10 20.45
N LYS A 256 12.13 2.14 21.73
CA LYS A 256 13.04 2.50 22.84
C LYS A 256 13.80 1.26 23.33
N LEU A 257 14.79 0.82 22.54
CA LEU A 257 15.72 -0.25 22.92
C LEU A 257 17.16 0.27 22.85
N GLU A 258 17.98 -0.13 23.83
CA GLU A 258 19.38 0.29 23.90
C GLU A 258 20.17 -0.26 22.70
N GLY A 259 20.98 0.60 22.05
CA GLY A 259 21.80 0.22 20.90
C GLY A 259 21.12 0.24 19.52
N ILE A 260 19.80 0.48 19.43
CA ILE A 260 19.10 0.58 18.13
C ILE A 260 19.31 1.93 17.43
N GLU A 261 19.83 2.93 18.14
CA GLU A 261 19.99 4.31 17.69
C GLU A 261 20.73 4.43 16.35
N LYS A 262 21.81 3.66 16.17
CA LYS A 262 22.59 3.66 14.91
C LYS A 262 21.75 3.21 13.71
N ILE A 263 20.87 2.22 13.92
CA ILE A 263 19.98 1.70 12.88
C ILE A 263 18.88 2.74 12.58
N CYS A 264 18.33 3.37 13.63
CA CYS A 264 17.34 4.45 13.47
C CYS A 264 17.90 5.66 12.70
N ILE A 265 19.11 6.11 13.03
CA ILE A 265 19.80 7.21 12.33
C ILE A 265 20.02 6.82 10.87
N ARG A 266 20.49 5.60 10.61
CA ARG A 266 20.69 5.12 9.24
C ARG A 266 19.38 5.10 8.44
N TYR A 267 18.29 4.61 9.03
CA TYR A 267 16.96 4.67 8.43
C TYR A 267 16.53 6.11 8.12
N GLN A 268 16.68 7.04 9.07
CA GLN A 268 16.36 8.46 8.86
C GLN A 268 17.19 9.08 7.74
N THR A 269 18.47 8.75 7.63
CA THR A 269 19.33 9.19 6.52
C THR A 269 18.84 8.67 5.18
N ILE A 270 18.44 7.39 5.10
CA ILE A 270 17.86 6.81 3.88
C ILE A 270 16.58 7.56 3.49
N VAL A 271 15.63 7.74 4.42
CA VAL A 271 14.37 8.46 4.16
C VAL A 271 14.62 9.89 3.72
N THR A 272 15.52 10.60 4.41
CA THR A 272 15.85 11.99 4.08
C THR A 272 16.46 12.08 2.69
N THR A 273 17.42 11.22 2.37
CA THR A 273 18.10 11.18 1.06
C THR A 273 17.11 10.88 -0.07
N THR A 274 16.15 9.99 0.15
CA THR A 274 15.07 9.67 -0.81
C THR A 274 14.13 10.85 -1.02
N LYS A 275 13.68 11.52 0.05
CA LYS A 275 12.72 12.64 -0.04
C LYS A 275 13.38 13.97 -0.49
N SER A 276 14.69 14.12 -0.30
CA SER A 276 15.44 15.34 -0.62
C SER A 276 15.98 15.40 -2.05
N LYS A 277 15.66 14.43 -2.91
CA LYS A 277 16.09 14.47 -4.32
C LYS A 277 15.53 15.72 -5.02
N ASN A 278 16.35 16.33 -5.88
CA ASN A 278 16.09 17.61 -6.53
C ASN A 278 15.44 17.49 -7.92
N TYR A 279 15.37 16.28 -8.47
CA TYR A 279 14.73 16.00 -9.75
C TYR A 279 13.30 15.48 -9.55
N ASP A 280 12.47 15.59 -10.59
CA ASP A 280 11.11 15.03 -10.59
C ASP A 280 11.16 13.50 -10.64
N VAL A 281 10.70 12.86 -9.56
CA VAL A 281 10.67 11.41 -9.40
C VAL A 281 9.70 10.76 -10.41
N LEU A 282 8.75 11.49 -11.00
CA LEU A 282 7.86 10.98 -12.05
C LEU A 282 8.37 11.23 -13.48
N ASP A 283 9.50 11.92 -13.65
CA ASP A 283 10.06 12.17 -14.98
C ASP A 283 10.84 10.95 -15.51
N LEU A 284 10.28 10.32 -16.55
CA LEU A 284 10.86 9.18 -17.26
C LEU A 284 12.18 9.51 -17.97
N ARG A 285 12.45 10.79 -18.25
CA ARG A 285 13.70 11.22 -18.91
C ARG A 285 14.90 11.21 -17.95
N LYS A 286 14.65 11.03 -16.64
CA LYS A 286 15.67 11.02 -15.59
C LYS A 286 16.08 9.58 -15.24
N PRO A 287 17.18 9.07 -15.82
CA PRO A 287 17.70 7.73 -15.48
C PRO A 287 18.27 7.66 -14.06
N GLU A 288 18.55 8.81 -13.44
CA GLU A 288 19.08 8.90 -12.08
C GLU A 288 18.18 8.19 -11.06
N PHE A 289 16.86 8.16 -11.31
CA PHE A 289 15.90 7.47 -10.45
C PHE A 289 16.14 5.96 -10.36
N ASP A 290 16.46 5.30 -11.47
CA ASP A 290 16.65 3.84 -11.43
C ASP A 290 17.89 3.47 -10.61
N ASN A 291 18.94 4.28 -10.69
CA ASN A 291 20.13 4.14 -9.84
C ASN A 291 19.83 4.46 -8.37
N ASP A 292 19.06 5.52 -8.10
CA ASP A 292 18.66 5.87 -6.73
C ASP A 292 17.74 4.81 -6.12
N TYR A 293 16.88 4.17 -6.93
CA TYR A 293 16.01 3.09 -6.52
C TYR A 293 16.81 1.84 -6.16
N THR A 294 17.78 1.43 -6.97
CA THR A 294 18.63 0.27 -6.67
C THR A 294 19.49 0.52 -5.44
N GLU A 295 20.04 1.72 -5.27
CA GLU A 295 20.76 2.12 -4.06
C GLU A 295 19.84 2.09 -2.83
N PHE A 296 18.61 2.61 -2.94
CA PHE A 296 17.62 2.50 -1.87
C PHE A 296 17.35 1.05 -1.49
N GLN A 297 17.13 0.16 -2.46
CA GLN A 297 16.92 -1.27 -2.20
C GLN A 297 18.12 -1.89 -1.48
N TYR A 298 19.34 -1.59 -1.92
CA TYR A 298 20.56 -2.07 -1.27
C TYR A 298 20.69 -1.59 0.17
N GLN A 299 20.44 -0.30 0.41
CA GLN A 299 20.50 0.30 1.74
C GLN A 299 19.45 -0.28 2.69
N ILE A 300 18.23 -0.50 2.20
CA ILE A 300 17.16 -1.14 2.96
C ILE A 300 17.52 -2.60 3.27
N GLN A 301 18.04 -3.36 2.30
CA GLN A 301 18.45 -4.75 2.54
C GLN A 301 19.54 -4.84 3.61
N SER A 302 20.53 -3.97 3.54
CA SER A 302 21.60 -3.92 4.54
C SER A 302 21.10 -3.39 5.90
N LEU A 303 20.04 -2.57 5.92
CA LEU A 303 19.34 -2.19 7.17
C LEU A 303 18.66 -3.41 7.79
N TYR A 304 17.96 -4.24 7.01
CA TYR A 304 17.35 -5.50 7.48
C TYR A 304 18.41 -6.47 8.01
N GLN A 305 19.56 -6.60 7.35
CA GLN A 305 20.67 -7.40 7.86
C GLN A 305 21.19 -6.87 9.20
N SER A 306 21.31 -5.55 9.34
CA SER A 306 21.72 -4.93 10.62
C SER A 306 20.68 -5.18 11.72
N LEU A 307 19.39 -5.13 11.39
CA LEU A 307 18.29 -5.48 12.30
C LEU A 307 18.33 -6.95 12.71
N GLN A 308 18.57 -7.86 11.76
CA GLN A 308 18.70 -9.29 12.05
C GLN A 308 19.87 -9.54 13.02
N SER A 309 21.06 -9.01 12.73
CA SER A 309 22.22 -9.15 13.63
C SER A 309 21.98 -8.52 15.00
N TYR A 310 21.22 -7.42 15.07
CA TYR A 310 20.81 -6.82 16.34
C TYR A 310 19.87 -7.73 17.14
N VAL A 311 18.87 -8.33 16.48
CA VAL A 311 17.97 -9.32 17.10
C VAL A 311 18.78 -10.54 17.58
N ASP A 312 19.72 -11.04 16.77
CA ASP A 312 20.59 -12.15 17.13
C ASP A 312 21.38 -11.86 18.41
N SER A 313 22.02 -10.68 18.48
CA SER A 313 22.79 -10.24 19.66
C SER A 313 21.94 -10.12 20.93
N TRP A 314 20.70 -9.63 20.81
CA TRP A 314 19.78 -9.57 21.96
C TRP A 314 19.41 -10.96 22.48
N PHE A 315 19.31 -11.95 21.59
CA PHE A 315 18.98 -13.33 21.96
C PHE A 315 20.15 -14.10 22.58
N GLU A 316 21.38 -13.60 22.43
CA GLU A 316 22.55 -14.11 23.17
C GLU A 316 22.54 -13.67 24.65
N GLN A 317 21.85 -12.57 24.98
CA GLN A 317 21.73 -12.10 26.35
C GLN A 317 20.77 -12.96 27.20
N PRO A 318 20.97 -13.04 28.53
CA PRO A 318 20.09 -13.78 29.43
C PRO A 318 18.74 -13.05 29.60
N LEU A 319 17.82 -13.25 28.66
CA LEU A 319 16.47 -12.70 28.68
C LEU A 319 15.45 -13.68 29.30
N THR A 320 14.38 -13.13 29.90
CA THR A 320 13.19 -13.90 30.31
C THR A 320 12.32 -14.22 29.09
N THR A 321 11.59 -15.34 29.12
CA THR A 321 10.67 -15.74 28.04
C THR A 321 9.65 -14.67 27.66
N GLU A 322 9.07 -13.95 28.64
CA GLU A 322 8.12 -12.86 28.36
C GLU A 322 8.78 -11.74 27.55
N ARG A 323 9.98 -11.30 27.97
CA ARG A 323 10.74 -10.27 27.25
C ARG A 323 11.15 -10.71 25.84
N MET A 324 11.54 -11.98 25.66
CA MET A 324 11.86 -12.51 24.33
C MET A 324 10.63 -12.46 23.40
N LEU A 325 9.46 -12.83 23.92
CA LEU A 325 8.19 -12.77 23.18
C LEU A 325 7.78 -11.32 22.83
N GLU A 326 7.94 -10.38 23.76
CA GLU A 326 7.70 -8.96 23.50
C GLU A 326 8.60 -8.40 22.39
N LEU A 327 9.89 -8.77 22.40
CA LEU A 327 10.84 -8.35 21.37
C LEU A 327 10.48 -8.92 20.01
N LEU A 328 10.17 -10.22 19.92
CA LEU A 328 9.76 -10.85 18.66
C LEU A 328 8.49 -10.21 18.10
N ALA A 329 7.47 -9.97 18.94
CA ALA A 329 6.25 -9.32 18.50
C ALA A 329 6.48 -7.90 17.96
N LYS A 330 7.43 -7.15 18.56
CA LYS A 330 7.81 -5.81 18.07
C LYS A 330 8.53 -5.88 16.72
N PHE A 331 9.54 -6.75 16.58
CA PHE A 331 10.30 -6.85 15.34
C PHE A 331 9.50 -7.46 14.19
N GLU A 332 8.61 -8.41 14.49
CA GLU A 332 7.68 -8.96 13.52
C GLU A 332 6.70 -7.90 13.01
N ARG A 333 6.24 -6.98 13.86
CA ARG A 333 5.42 -5.86 13.40
C ARG A 333 6.19 -4.90 12.49
N ILE A 334 7.46 -4.63 12.78
CA ILE A 334 8.27 -3.64 12.04
C ILE A 334 8.74 -4.18 10.69
N ALA A 335 9.23 -5.41 10.66
CA ALA A 335 9.89 -5.97 9.48
C ALA A 335 9.17 -7.18 8.87
N GLY A 336 8.17 -7.74 9.56
CA GLY A 336 7.37 -8.87 9.07
C GLY A 336 8.24 -10.01 8.55
N ASP A 337 7.94 -10.45 7.34
CA ASP A 337 8.61 -11.55 6.64
C ASP A 337 10.05 -11.23 6.18
N GLN A 338 10.54 -9.99 6.36
CA GLN A 338 11.90 -9.61 5.98
C GLN A 338 12.95 -10.06 7.00
N LEU A 339 12.53 -10.48 8.20
CA LEU A 339 13.41 -11.06 9.22
C LEU A 339 13.11 -12.55 9.39
N ASP A 340 14.16 -13.36 9.49
CA ASP A 340 14.00 -14.75 9.89
C ASP A 340 13.93 -14.85 11.41
N LEU A 341 12.70 -14.89 11.92
CA LEU A 341 12.40 -15.03 13.35
C LEU A 341 12.12 -16.48 13.73
N THR A 342 12.12 -17.43 12.79
CA THR A 342 11.69 -18.82 13.02
C THR A 342 12.59 -19.50 14.04
N GLU A 343 13.91 -19.38 13.84
CA GLU A 343 14.90 -19.93 14.77
C GLU A 343 14.76 -19.31 16.17
N LYS A 344 14.47 -18.01 16.25
CA LYS A 344 14.32 -17.30 17.52
C LYS A 344 13.06 -17.75 18.27
N TYR A 345 11.97 -18.00 17.56
CA TYR A 345 10.79 -18.60 18.14
C TYR A 345 11.08 -20.02 18.68
N LEU A 346 11.88 -20.83 17.99
CA LEU A 346 12.32 -22.14 18.51
C LEU A 346 13.15 -22.00 19.79
N MET A 347 14.07 -21.03 19.85
CA MET A 347 14.83 -20.74 21.07
C MET A 347 13.90 -20.35 22.24
N VAL A 348 12.88 -19.53 21.98
CA VAL A 348 11.85 -19.17 22.97
C VAL A 348 11.08 -20.40 23.44
N LEU A 349 10.69 -21.30 22.54
CA LEU A 349 10.01 -22.54 22.88
C LEU A 349 10.86 -23.42 23.80
N GLN A 350 12.15 -23.62 23.47
CA GLN A 350 13.06 -24.38 24.31
C GLN A 350 13.25 -23.75 25.69
N ARG A 351 13.32 -22.41 25.76
CA ARG A 351 13.38 -21.70 27.04
C ARG A 351 12.11 -21.86 27.85
N TYR A 352 10.95 -21.67 27.22
CA TYR A 352 9.66 -21.86 27.85
C TYR A 352 9.45 -23.30 28.35
N GLY A 353 9.90 -24.31 27.59
CA GLY A 353 9.93 -25.70 28.03
C GLY A 353 10.76 -25.93 29.30
N ARG A 354 11.90 -25.24 29.44
CA ARG A 354 12.72 -25.26 30.66
C ARG A 354 12.04 -24.56 31.82
N ASP A 355 11.39 -23.43 31.57
CA ASP A 355 10.64 -22.68 32.59
C ASP A 355 9.45 -23.48 33.14
N LEU A 356 8.73 -24.21 32.28
CA LEU A 356 7.68 -25.16 32.68
C LEU A 356 8.22 -26.26 33.59
N GLU A 357 9.38 -26.83 33.24
CA GLU A 357 10.03 -27.86 34.04
C GLU A 357 10.51 -27.33 35.40
N LEU A 358 11.01 -26.09 35.43
CA LEU A 358 11.40 -25.42 36.66
C LEU A 358 10.18 -25.18 37.56
N VAL A 359 9.06 -24.72 37.01
CA VAL A 359 7.80 -24.57 37.77
C VAL A 359 7.29 -25.92 38.28
N ARG A 360 7.38 -26.98 37.48
CA ARG A 360 7.02 -28.34 37.89
C ARG A 360 7.87 -28.84 39.06
N LYS A 361 9.18 -28.63 39.00
CA LYS A 361 10.11 -29.00 40.09
C LYS A 361 9.88 -28.17 41.35
N LEU A 362 9.65 -26.86 41.21
CA LEU A 362 9.32 -25.98 42.33
C LEU A 362 8.02 -26.45 43.02
N TYR A 363 6.99 -26.77 42.22
CA TYR A 363 5.75 -27.30 42.73
C TYR A 363 5.98 -28.58 43.51
N GLN A 364 6.68 -29.57 42.94
CA GLN A 364 6.96 -30.85 43.62
C GLN A 364 7.74 -30.69 44.93
N LYS A 365 8.71 -29.76 44.97
CA LYS A 365 9.56 -29.52 46.15
C LYS A 365 8.81 -28.82 47.28
N GLN A 366 7.88 -27.92 46.96
CA GLN A 366 7.27 -27.00 47.91
C GLN A 366 5.77 -27.25 48.14
N LYS A 367 5.14 -28.24 47.49
CA LYS A 367 3.68 -28.49 47.58
C LYS A 367 3.17 -28.68 49.01
N ASP A 368 3.97 -29.29 49.89
CA ASP A 368 3.54 -29.64 51.25
C ASP A 368 3.60 -28.41 52.18
N ASN A 369 4.63 -27.57 52.00
CA ASN A 369 4.82 -26.32 52.73
C ASN A 369 5.31 -25.20 51.79
N PRO A 370 4.40 -24.56 51.03
CA PRO A 370 4.79 -23.54 50.07
C PRO A 370 5.15 -22.23 50.78
N PRO A 371 6.09 -21.45 50.21
CA PRO A 371 6.43 -20.14 50.73
C PRO A 371 5.23 -19.22 50.59
N THR A 372 4.68 -18.77 51.72
CA THR A 372 3.55 -17.84 51.77
C THR A 372 4.02 -16.44 52.16
N PRO A 373 3.41 -15.37 51.63
CA PRO A 373 3.72 -14.02 52.06
C PRO A 373 3.39 -13.81 53.55
N ARG A 374 4.10 -12.86 54.19
CA ARG A 374 3.89 -12.55 55.62
C ARG A 374 2.44 -12.11 55.88
N ASN A 375 1.90 -12.51 57.03
CA ASN A 375 0.55 -12.18 57.50
C ASN A 375 -0.60 -12.68 56.61
N ILE A 376 -0.34 -13.68 55.76
CA ILE A 376 -1.38 -14.35 54.97
C ILE A 376 -1.79 -15.65 55.66
N PRO A 377 -3.10 -15.97 55.72
CA PRO A 377 -3.55 -17.25 56.24
C PRO A 377 -2.98 -18.45 55.48
N PRO A 378 -2.87 -19.63 56.12
CA PRO A 378 -2.24 -20.79 55.51
C PRO A 378 -2.96 -21.30 54.26
N VAL A 379 -4.30 -21.43 54.25
CA VAL A 379 -5.01 -21.95 53.06
C VAL A 379 -4.97 -20.94 51.91
N ALA A 380 -5.29 -19.68 52.22
CA ALA A 380 -5.25 -18.61 51.23
C ALA A 380 -3.85 -18.45 50.63
N GLY A 381 -2.79 -18.52 51.45
CA GLY A 381 -1.40 -18.42 50.99
C GLY A 381 -0.99 -19.58 50.08
N LYS A 382 -1.43 -20.81 50.39
CA LYS A 382 -1.21 -21.99 49.53
C LYS A 382 -1.86 -21.81 48.15
N ILE A 383 -3.09 -21.33 48.11
CA ILE A 383 -3.82 -21.06 46.85
C ILE A 383 -3.14 -19.91 46.07
N MET A 384 -2.75 -18.84 46.74
CA MET A 384 -2.05 -17.71 46.10
C MET A 384 -0.74 -18.15 45.45
N TRP A 385 0.04 -19.00 46.12
CA TRP A 385 1.27 -19.56 45.56
C TRP A 385 0.99 -20.40 44.31
N ALA A 386 -0.01 -21.28 44.32
CA ALA A 386 -0.39 -22.07 43.16
C ALA A 386 -0.85 -21.18 41.98
N ARG A 387 -1.67 -20.15 42.23
CA ARG A 387 -2.10 -19.18 41.22
C ARG A 387 -0.93 -18.36 40.65
N GLN A 388 0.06 -18.02 41.48
CA GLN A 388 1.27 -17.33 41.01
C GLN A 388 2.07 -18.20 40.05
N LEU A 389 2.26 -19.48 40.38
CA LEU A 389 2.93 -20.44 39.50
C LEU A 389 2.15 -20.62 38.19
N PHE A 390 0.81 -20.68 38.26
CA PHE A 390 -0.05 -20.78 37.09
C PHE A 390 0.08 -19.54 36.18
N ARG A 391 0.02 -18.32 36.74
CA ARG A 391 0.18 -17.07 35.97
C ARG A 391 1.51 -17.03 35.23
N LYS A 392 2.60 -17.49 35.87
CA LYS A 392 3.94 -17.53 35.29
C LYS A 392 4.03 -18.43 34.05
N ILE A 393 3.27 -19.52 34.00
CA ILE A 393 3.24 -20.41 32.83
C ILE A 393 2.20 -19.99 31.79
N ASP A 394 1.08 -19.41 32.22
CA ASP A 394 -0.03 -19.03 31.34
C ASP A 394 0.27 -17.77 30.49
N GLY A 395 1.04 -16.81 31.02
CA GLY A 395 1.43 -15.59 30.30
C GLY A 395 2.07 -15.85 28.93
N PRO A 396 3.21 -16.56 28.87
CA PRO A 396 3.84 -16.94 27.60
C PRO A 396 2.93 -17.79 26.69
N MET A 397 2.13 -18.70 27.27
CA MET A 397 1.24 -19.56 26.48
C MET A 397 0.15 -18.78 25.74
N LYS A 398 -0.40 -17.73 26.36
CA LYS A 398 -1.40 -16.85 25.72
C LYS A 398 -0.86 -16.22 24.45
N ILE A 399 0.37 -15.73 24.47
CA ILE A 399 1.02 -15.11 23.30
C ILE A 399 1.29 -16.16 22.23
N LEU A 400 1.85 -17.32 22.60
CA LEU A 400 2.18 -18.40 21.68
C LEU A 400 0.95 -19.03 21.01
N LYS A 401 -0.22 -19.01 21.67
CA LYS A 401 -1.48 -19.54 21.12
C LYS A 401 -1.94 -18.80 19.87
N HIS A 402 -1.62 -17.52 19.73
CA HIS A 402 -2.02 -16.70 18.58
C HIS A 402 -1.10 -16.88 17.35
N LYS A 403 -0.12 -17.80 17.40
CA LYS A 403 0.84 -18.05 16.32
C LYS A 403 0.68 -19.45 15.72
N PRO A 404 -0.18 -19.64 14.70
CA PRO A 404 -0.54 -20.96 14.18
C PRO A 404 0.64 -21.73 13.55
N ASP A 405 1.62 -21.05 12.98
CA ASP A 405 2.75 -21.69 12.31
C ASP A 405 3.70 -22.37 13.31
N ILE A 406 3.86 -21.77 14.49
CA ILE A 406 4.68 -22.29 15.58
C ILE A 406 4.00 -23.49 16.27
N LEU A 407 2.66 -23.52 16.30
CA LEU A 407 1.88 -24.60 16.93
C LEU A 407 2.01 -25.95 16.21
N LYS A 408 2.39 -25.96 14.92
CA LYS A 408 2.53 -27.19 14.12
C LYS A 408 3.80 -27.97 14.44
N VAL A 409 4.81 -27.30 14.99
CA VAL A 409 6.12 -27.89 15.30
C VAL A 409 5.98 -29.00 16.35
N ALA A 410 6.65 -30.14 16.13
CA ALA A 410 6.59 -31.30 17.03
C ALA A 410 7.04 -30.96 18.47
N GLU A 411 8.04 -30.09 18.61
CA GLU A 411 8.49 -29.57 19.91
C GLU A 411 7.38 -28.80 20.64
N MET A 412 6.62 -27.97 19.92
CA MET A 412 5.53 -27.20 20.52
C MET A 412 4.40 -28.11 21.02
N LYS A 413 4.08 -29.18 20.30
CA LYS A 413 3.09 -30.19 20.78
C LYS A 413 3.51 -30.82 22.11
N LYS A 414 4.81 -31.11 22.30
CA LYS A 414 5.35 -31.63 23.56
C LYS A 414 5.22 -30.59 24.69
N ILE A 415 5.56 -29.34 24.40
CA ILE A 415 5.45 -28.22 25.35
C ILE A 415 4.01 -27.97 25.76
N ILE A 416 3.05 -27.97 24.82
CA ILE A 416 1.61 -27.82 25.11
C ILE A 416 1.12 -28.95 26.01
N ARG A 417 1.50 -30.20 25.75
CA ARG A 417 1.14 -31.34 26.61
C ARG A 417 1.69 -31.15 28.03
N ASN A 418 2.93 -30.70 28.15
CA ASN A 418 3.55 -30.44 29.46
C ASN A 418 2.87 -29.28 30.19
N TYR A 419 2.57 -28.18 29.49
CA TYR A 419 1.81 -27.06 30.01
C TYR A 419 0.46 -27.51 30.54
N ASN A 420 -0.33 -28.25 29.75
CA ASN A 420 -1.66 -28.73 30.16
C ASN A 420 -1.59 -29.61 31.41
N LYS A 421 -0.56 -30.47 31.53
CA LYS A 421 -0.34 -31.29 32.72
C LYS A 421 -0.02 -30.44 33.96
N VAL A 422 0.92 -29.50 33.85
CA VAL A 422 1.29 -28.62 34.99
C VAL A 422 0.14 -27.71 35.37
N ALA A 423 -0.55 -27.14 34.39
CA ALA A 423 -1.75 -26.32 34.58
C ALA A 423 -2.86 -27.07 35.31
N ALA A 424 -3.17 -28.31 34.88
CA ALA A 424 -4.17 -29.15 35.53
C ALA A 424 -3.80 -29.43 37.00
N VAL A 425 -2.56 -29.80 37.27
CA VAL A 425 -2.09 -30.08 38.64
C VAL A 425 -2.17 -28.84 39.54
N LEU A 426 -1.84 -27.65 39.02
CA LEU A 426 -1.94 -26.40 39.79
C LEU A 426 -3.40 -26.02 40.08
N LEU A 427 -4.30 -26.27 39.12
CA LEU A 427 -5.74 -26.04 39.32
C LEU A 427 -6.33 -27.06 40.31
N GLU A 428 -5.94 -28.33 40.22
CA GLU A 428 -6.33 -29.37 41.18
C GLU A 428 -5.86 -29.03 42.59
N PHE A 429 -4.66 -28.49 42.74
CA PHE A 429 -4.15 -28.02 44.03
C PHE A 429 -5.04 -26.90 44.60
N GLU A 430 -5.38 -25.90 43.80
CA GLU A 430 -6.30 -24.83 44.21
C GLU A 430 -7.65 -25.39 44.66
N LEU A 431 -8.26 -26.27 43.86
CA LEU A 431 -9.56 -26.89 44.15
C LEU A 431 -9.53 -27.77 45.40
N LEU A 432 -8.44 -28.53 45.60
CA LEU A 432 -8.28 -29.41 46.75
C LEU A 432 -8.26 -28.60 48.05
N TYR A 433 -7.44 -27.55 48.10
CA TYR A 433 -7.33 -26.70 49.30
C TYR A 433 -8.60 -25.87 49.55
N HIS A 434 -9.24 -25.38 48.49
CA HIS A 434 -10.53 -24.68 48.61
C HIS A 434 -11.64 -25.61 49.13
N ARG A 435 -11.79 -26.80 48.57
CA ARG A 435 -12.78 -27.79 49.04
C ARG A 435 -12.48 -28.27 50.45
N GLY A 436 -11.21 -28.52 50.77
CA GLY A 436 -10.80 -28.91 52.12
C GLY A 436 -11.12 -27.83 53.14
N TRP A 437 -10.95 -26.56 52.78
CA TRP A 437 -11.37 -25.44 53.62
C TRP A 437 -12.89 -25.37 53.79
N CYS A 438 -13.68 -25.48 52.72
CA CYS A 438 -15.14 -25.51 52.82
C CYS A 438 -15.64 -26.64 53.73
N GLN A 439 -15.06 -27.85 53.62
CA GLN A 439 -15.38 -28.97 54.49
C GLN A 439 -15.00 -28.71 55.95
N ALA A 440 -13.81 -28.14 56.20
CA ALA A 440 -13.37 -27.79 57.55
C ALA A 440 -14.27 -26.73 58.20
N VAL A 441 -14.76 -25.76 57.42
CA VAL A 441 -15.74 -24.76 57.85
C VAL A 441 -17.07 -25.42 58.24
N GLU A 442 -17.60 -26.34 57.42
CA GLU A 442 -18.84 -27.06 57.72
C GLU A 442 -18.71 -27.97 58.95
N LEU A 443 -17.55 -28.60 59.17
CA LEU A 443 -17.28 -29.33 60.42
C LEU A 443 -17.19 -28.38 61.62
N GLY A 444 -16.52 -27.23 61.46
CA GLY A 444 -16.42 -26.18 62.48
C GLY A 444 -17.77 -25.59 62.87
N ARG A 445 -18.76 -25.59 61.97
CA ARG A 445 -20.15 -25.20 62.26
C ARG A 445 -20.77 -26.01 63.40
N GLN A 446 -20.39 -27.29 63.55
CA GLN A 446 -20.86 -28.11 64.67
C GLN A 446 -20.28 -27.62 66.01
N GLY A 447 -19.05 -27.10 65.99
CA GLY A 447 -18.40 -26.48 67.16
C GLY A 447 -19.04 -25.15 67.59
N LEU A 448 -19.67 -24.41 66.66
CA LEU A 448 -20.43 -23.19 66.97
C LEU A 448 -21.71 -23.45 67.77
N ASN A 449 -22.19 -24.70 67.84
CA ASN A 449 -23.35 -25.09 68.63
C ASN A 449 -23.00 -25.43 70.10
N VAL A 450 -21.73 -25.34 70.48
CA VAL A 450 -21.28 -25.58 71.85
C VAL A 450 -21.55 -24.34 72.71
N SER A 451 -21.85 -24.53 73.99
CA SER A 451 -22.06 -23.42 74.94
C SER A 451 -20.84 -22.50 75.00
N LEU A 452 -21.06 -21.21 74.74
CA LEU A 452 -20.02 -20.16 74.73
C LEU A 452 -19.45 -19.86 76.13
N LEU A 453 -20.19 -20.15 77.20
CA LEU A 453 -19.72 -19.99 78.58
C LEU A 453 -19.57 -21.37 79.20
N VAL A 454 -18.34 -21.72 79.55
CA VAL A 454 -18.01 -23.00 80.19
C VAL A 454 -17.34 -22.72 81.53
N ARG A 455 -17.67 -23.54 82.53
CA ARG A 455 -17.07 -23.46 83.86
C ARG A 455 -15.85 -24.37 83.91
N HIS A 456 -14.69 -23.84 84.27
CA HIS A 456 -13.47 -24.63 84.39
C HIS A 456 -13.64 -25.71 85.48
N HIS A 457 -13.24 -26.96 85.18
CA HIS A 457 -13.49 -28.12 86.04
C HIS A 457 -12.80 -28.00 87.42
N GLU A 458 -11.64 -27.35 87.47
CA GLU A 458 -10.85 -27.15 88.70
C GLU A 458 -11.09 -25.81 89.40
N THR A 459 -11.02 -24.68 88.68
CA THR A 459 -11.07 -23.34 89.28
C THR A 459 -12.48 -22.83 89.47
N ARG A 460 -13.50 -23.49 88.89
CA ARG A 460 -14.92 -23.08 88.94
C ARG A 460 -15.21 -21.68 88.36
N GLU A 461 -14.23 -21.06 87.71
CA GLU A 461 -14.37 -19.79 87.02
C GLU A 461 -15.04 -19.98 85.64
N LEU A 462 -15.75 -18.95 85.20
CA LEU A 462 -16.40 -18.91 83.89
C LEU A 462 -15.38 -18.40 82.87
N PHE A 463 -15.19 -19.14 81.77
CA PHE A 463 -14.40 -18.68 80.63
C PHE A 463 -15.23 -18.74 79.34
N VAL A 464 -14.88 -17.88 78.39
CA VAL A 464 -15.48 -17.84 77.07
C VAL A 464 -14.85 -18.94 76.21
N ASN A 465 -15.64 -19.95 75.87
CA ASN A 465 -15.28 -21.06 75.00
C ASN A 465 -15.34 -20.63 73.52
N PHE A 466 -14.53 -19.64 73.15
CA PHE A 466 -14.43 -19.16 71.79
C PHE A 466 -13.21 -19.79 71.11
N ASP A 467 -13.46 -20.60 70.08
CA ASP A 467 -12.41 -21.27 69.33
C ASP A 467 -11.65 -20.27 68.43
N PRO A 468 -10.33 -20.06 68.62
CA PRO A 468 -9.51 -19.19 67.79
C PRO A 468 -9.54 -19.56 66.28
N ILE A 469 -9.94 -20.79 65.93
CA ILE A 469 -10.16 -21.24 64.56
C ILE A 469 -11.19 -20.37 63.84
N ILE A 470 -12.20 -19.84 64.56
CA ILE A 470 -13.27 -19.00 63.98
C ILE A 470 -12.67 -17.72 63.39
N LEU A 471 -11.82 -17.00 64.12
CA LEU A 471 -11.16 -15.79 63.62
C LEU A 471 -10.24 -16.09 62.43
N ARG A 472 -9.59 -17.27 62.43
CA ARG A 472 -8.76 -17.72 61.31
C ARG A 472 -9.60 -18.00 60.06
N VAL A 473 -10.75 -18.64 60.20
CA VAL A 473 -11.71 -18.90 59.11
C VAL A 473 -12.25 -17.61 58.53
N LEU A 474 -12.63 -16.63 59.37
CA LEU A 474 -13.08 -15.30 58.92
C LEU A 474 -11.98 -14.56 58.15
N TYR A 475 -10.75 -14.64 58.66
CA TYR A 475 -9.60 -14.04 57.99
C TYR A 475 -9.31 -14.74 56.65
N GLU A 476 -9.39 -16.08 56.58
CA GLU A 476 -9.28 -16.86 55.32
C GLU A 476 -10.38 -16.53 54.32
N ALA A 477 -11.63 -16.47 54.76
CA ALA A 477 -12.79 -16.15 53.95
C ALA A 477 -12.64 -14.82 53.20
N LYS A 478 -12.10 -13.78 53.87
CA LYS A 478 -11.82 -12.48 53.24
C LYS A 478 -10.86 -12.59 52.06
N TYR A 479 -9.80 -13.39 52.18
CA TYR A 479 -8.84 -13.57 51.10
C TYR A 479 -9.41 -14.43 49.96
N LEU A 480 -10.13 -15.51 50.28
CA LEU A 480 -10.77 -16.38 49.30
C LEU A 480 -11.85 -15.64 48.49
N TYR A 481 -12.67 -14.83 49.17
CA TYR A 481 -13.66 -13.97 48.53
C TYR A 481 -13.01 -12.95 47.59
N LYS A 482 -11.94 -12.25 48.04
CA LYS A 482 -11.16 -11.34 47.18
C LYS A 482 -10.52 -12.04 45.98
N MET A 483 -10.23 -13.33 46.11
CA MET A 483 -9.71 -14.17 45.04
C MET A 483 -10.80 -14.68 44.08
N GLY A 484 -12.07 -14.34 44.31
CA GLY A 484 -13.20 -14.78 43.48
C GLY A 484 -13.57 -16.24 43.68
N LEU A 485 -13.22 -16.83 44.83
CA LEU A 485 -13.64 -18.18 45.21
C LEU A 485 -14.95 -18.13 45.99
N GLU A 486 -15.76 -19.18 45.84
CA GLU A 486 -17.01 -19.33 46.57
C GLU A 486 -16.75 -19.49 48.08
N VAL A 487 -17.50 -18.76 48.90
CA VAL A 487 -17.42 -18.81 50.36
C VAL A 487 -18.80 -19.16 50.90
N PRO A 488 -18.94 -20.14 51.81
CA PRO A 488 -20.23 -20.51 52.39
C PRO A 488 -20.98 -19.30 52.98
N GLU A 489 -22.29 -19.20 52.74
CA GLU A 489 -23.13 -18.05 53.14
C GLU A 489 -23.06 -17.76 54.63
N LEU A 490 -22.97 -18.81 55.46
CA LEU A 490 -22.79 -18.69 56.90
C LEU A 490 -21.55 -17.86 57.26
N VAL A 491 -20.42 -18.14 56.60
CA VAL A 491 -19.16 -17.43 56.85
C VAL A 491 -19.22 -16.00 56.31
N VAL A 492 -19.92 -15.77 55.20
CA VAL A 492 -20.19 -14.42 54.69
C VAL A 492 -20.98 -13.60 55.72
N SER A 493 -22.03 -14.19 56.31
CA SER A 493 -22.81 -13.57 57.38
C SER A 493 -21.96 -13.30 58.63
N MET A 494 -21.12 -14.24 59.05
CA MET A 494 -20.22 -14.04 60.19
C MET A 494 -19.15 -12.96 59.92
N CYS A 495 -18.63 -12.86 58.69
CA CYS A 495 -17.69 -11.81 58.29
C CYS A 495 -18.33 -10.41 58.40
N SER A 496 -19.64 -10.28 58.17
CA SER A 496 -20.34 -9.00 58.35
C SER A 496 -20.47 -8.56 59.82
N HIS A 497 -20.37 -9.50 60.76
CA HIS A 497 -20.41 -9.26 62.21
C HIS A 497 -19.03 -9.38 62.88
N GLU A 498 -17.94 -9.36 62.10
CA GLU A 498 -16.59 -9.67 62.60
C GLU A 498 -16.10 -8.71 63.70
N GLU A 499 -16.42 -7.42 63.62
CA GLU A 499 -16.03 -6.44 64.64
C GLU A 499 -16.67 -6.77 65.99
N GLN A 500 -17.97 -7.10 65.99
CA GLN A 500 -18.69 -7.53 67.18
C GLN A 500 -18.13 -8.84 67.75
N ILE A 501 -17.75 -9.78 66.88
CA ILE A 501 -17.14 -11.06 67.29
C ILE A 501 -15.76 -10.85 67.91
N LYS A 502 -14.94 -9.92 67.40
CA LYS A 502 -13.63 -9.58 67.97
C LYS A 502 -13.75 -8.89 69.32
N ASP A 503 -14.70 -7.97 69.47
CA ASP A 503 -14.94 -7.25 70.72
C ASP A 503 -15.40 -8.18 71.85
N LEU A 504 -16.09 -9.28 71.50
CA LEU A 504 -16.53 -10.33 72.43
C LEU A 504 -15.40 -11.30 72.84
N HIS A 505 -14.28 -11.35 72.10
CA HIS A 505 -13.14 -12.22 72.40
C HIS A 505 -12.05 -11.54 73.26
N ILE A 506 -11.95 -10.20 73.18
CA ILE A 506 -10.90 -9.41 73.86
C ILE A 506 -11.27 -9.07 75.31
N LYS A 507 -12.53 -9.27 75.72
CA LYS A 507 -13.02 -9.13 77.10
C LYS A 507 -13.12 -10.49 77.77
#